data_AF-A0A7S4M4V9-F1
#
_entry.id   AF-A0A7S4M4V9-F1
#
_cell.length_a   1.000
_cell.length_b   1.000
_cell.length_c   1.000
_cell.angle_alpha   90.00
_cell.angle_beta   90.00
_cell.angle_gamma   90.00
#
_symmetry.space_group_name_H-M   'P 1'
#
loop_
_entity.id
_entity.type
_entity.pdbx_description
1 polymer ?
#
loop_
_entity_poly.entity_id
_entity_poly.type
_entity_poly.pdbx_seq_one_letter_code
_entity_poly.pdbx_strand_id
1 'polypeptide(L)'
;MISIVSYPLSSGWSFLPASARLLAHFAGVSARTTQPATREYVETIFDKMDDDGSGTLDRDEFADVMAVLCGQVMTRVVLQWSMTLMIVPLLAQFVLDGVVWANKSALEFWAQVDAVHLAWDHIVDIVSEFAEEHVPSMLWKAWDEACRYWTMVPESVLEVLPLTLLSCVLGGIAVPYMLFKIDDFFHGMADKKRDGKKKKA
;
A
#
# COMPACT_ATOMS: atom_id res chain seq x y z
N MET A 1 4.58 -34.63 -34.95
CA MET A 1 5.42 -34.59 -33.73
C MET A 1 5.90 -33.17 -33.54
N ILE A 2 5.37 -32.45 -32.56
CA ILE A 2 5.83 -31.10 -32.18
C ILE A 2 6.69 -31.28 -30.92
N SER A 3 8.01 -31.14 -31.05
CA SER A 3 8.94 -31.17 -29.90
C SER A 3 8.82 -29.85 -29.14
N ILE A 4 8.24 -29.90 -27.94
CA ILE A 4 8.27 -28.79 -26.99
C ILE A 4 9.68 -28.77 -26.37
N VAL A 5 10.47 -27.77 -26.76
CA VAL A 5 11.81 -27.54 -26.22
C VAL A 5 11.67 -26.91 -24.82
N SER A 6 11.83 -27.73 -23.78
CA SER A 6 11.98 -27.24 -22.40
C SER A 6 13.37 -26.63 -22.23
N TYR A 7 13.46 -25.30 -22.23
CA TYR A 7 14.71 -24.61 -21.89
C TYR A 7 14.93 -24.61 -20.38
N PRO A 8 16.11 -25.03 -19.88
CA PRO A 8 16.43 -24.95 -18.46
C PRO A 8 16.59 -23.49 -18.03
N LEU A 9 15.69 -23.03 -17.16
CA LEU A 9 15.56 -21.63 -16.74
C LEU A 9 16.60 -21.16 -15.70
N SER A 10 17.72 -21.87 -15.49
CA SER A 10 18.43 -21.80 -14.20
C SER A 10 19.74 -20.98 -14.13
N SER A 11 20.29 -20.37 -15.19
CA SER A 11 21.65 -19.82 -15.07
C SER A 11 21.94 -18.40 -15.59
N GLY A 12 20.96 -17.65 -16.12
CA GLY A 12 21.23 -16.37 -16.81
C GLY A 12 20.82 -15.06 -16.12
N TRP A 13 20.14 -15.07 -14.96
CA TRP A 13 19.36 -13.90 -14.49
C TRP A 13 20.09 -12.94 -13.54
N SER A 14 21.38 -13.12 -13.27
CA SER A 14 22.12 -12.30 -12.30
C SER A 14 22.38 -10.86 -12.74
N PHE A 15 22.25 -10.55 -14.03
CA PHE A 15 22.66 -9.26 -14.60
C PHE A 15 21.54 -8.22 -14.77
N LEU A 16 20.29 -8.57 -14.46
CA LEU A 16 19.17 -7.64 -14.62
C LEU A 16 18.98 -6.74 -13.39
N PRO A 17 18.62 -5.45 -13.58
CA PRO A 17 18.33 -4.50 -12.51
C PRO A 17 17.15 -4.98 -11.66
N ALA A 18 17.13 -4.58 -10.38
CA ALA A 18 16.16 -5.09 -9.39
C ALA A 18 14.69 -4.91 -9.82
N SER A 19 14.37 -3.83 -10.56
CA SER A 19 13.06 -3.59 -11.14
C SER A 19 12.65 -4.62 -12.20
N ALA A 20 13.59 -5.09 -13.03
CA ALA A 20 13.34 -6.11 -14.05
C ALA A 20 13.14 -7.50 -13.44
N ARG A 21 13.76 -7.81 -12.30
CA ARG A 21 13.52 -9.06 -11.57
C ARG A 21 12.14 -9.10 -10.93
N LEU A 22 11.65 -7.95 -10.44
CA LEU A 22 10.30 -7.85 -9.91
C LEU A 22 9.27 -8.13 -11.01
N LEU A 23 9.43 -7.51 -12.18
CA LEU A 23 8.58 -7.76 -13.34
C LEU A 23 8.68 -9.20 -13.86
N ALA A 24 9.87 -9.79 -13.92
CA ALA A 24 10.04 -11.19 -14.32
C ALA A 24 9.41 -12.16 -13.31
N HIS A 25 9.44 -11.84 -12.01
CA HIS A 25 8.78 -12.63 -10.97
C HIS A 25 7.25 -12.53 -11.08
N PHE A 26 6.69 -11.33 -11.32
CA PHE A 26 5.25 -11.16 -11.56
C PHE A 26 4.78 -11.79 -12.88
N ALA A 27 5.60 -11.70 -13.94
CA ALA A 27 5.38 -12.41 -15.19
C ALA A 27 5.48 -13.94 -14.99
N GLY A 28 6.38 -14.41 -14.14
CA GLY A 28 6.53 -15.83 -13.78
C GLY A 28 5.36 -16.39 -12.96
N VAL A 29 4.72 -15.56 -12.13
CA VAL A 29 3.47 -15.94 -11.44
C VAL A 29 2.33 -16.06 -12.45
N SER A 30 2.27 -15.17 -13.45
CA SER A 30 1.31 -15.28 -14.57
C SER A 30 1.62 -16.46 -15.50
N ALA A 31 2.89 -16.81 -15.66
CA ALA A 31 3.33 -17.95 -16.48
C ALA A 31 2.96 -19.31 -15.87
N ARG A 32 2.78 -19.41 -14.54
CA ARG A 32 2.25 -20.63 -13.91
C ARG A 32 0.77 -20.83 -14.17
N THR A 33 0.01 -19.76 -14.34
CA THR A 33 -1.41 -19.84 -14.74
C THR A 33 -1.61 -20.15 -16.22
N THR A 34 -0.56 -19.99 -17.04
CA THR A 34 -0.56 -20.34 -18.46
C THR A 34 0.33 -21.54 -18.76
N GLN A 35 0.62 -22.39 -17.77
CA GLN A 35 1.17 -23.70 -18.10
C GLN A 35 0.07 -24.47 -18.86
N PRO A 36 0.35 -24.92 -20.10
CA PRO A 36 -0.61 -25.74 -20.82
C PRO A 36 -0.96 -26.93 -19.92
N ALA A 37 -2.25 -27.23 -19.82
CA ALA A 37 -2.70 -28.35 -19.01
C ALA A 37 -1.94 -29.62 -19.43
N THR A 38 -1.61 -30.48 -18.46
CA THR A 38 -0.94 -31.74 -18.74
C THR A 38 -1.76 -32.54 -19.74
N ARG A 39 -1.08 -33.23 -20.66
CA ARG A 39 -1.74 -33.93 -21.77
C ARG A 39 -2.78 -34.93 -21.27
N GLU A 40 -2.47 -35.63 -20.18
CA GLU A 40 -3.35 -36.60 -19.54
C GLU A 40 -4.64 -35.95 -19.01
N TYR A 41 -4.57 -34.70 -18.57
CA TYR A 41 -5.73 -33.93 -18.13
C TYR A 41 -6.60 -33.48 -19.31
N VAL A 42 -5.97 -33.12 -20.43
CA VAL A 42 -6.69 -32.77 -21.67
C VAL A 42 -7.38 -33.99 -22.24
N GLU A 43 -6.72 -35.15 -22.28
CA GLU A 43 -7.29 -36.43 -22.74
C GLU A 43 -8.48 -36.84 -21.85
N THR A 44 -8.35 -36.77 -20.53
CA THR A 44 -9.48 -37.08 -19.63
C THR A 44 -10.66 -36.11 -19.72
N ILE A 45 -10.43 -34.84 -20.04
CA ILE A 45 -11.53 -33.90 -20.33
C ILE A 45 -12.17 -34.22 -21.68
N PHE A 46 -11.35 -34.54 -22.69
CA PHE A 46 -11.83 -34.87 -24.02
C PHE A 46 -12.72 -36.11 -23.97
N ASP A 47 -12.25 -37.21 -23.37
CA ASP A 47 -13.01 -38.47 -23.21
C ASP A 47 -14.30 -38.30 -22.39
N LYS A 48 -14.36 -37.26 -21.54
CA LYS A 48 -15.54 -36.97 -20.73
C LYS A 48 -16.58 -36.15 -21.49
N MET A 49 -16.18 -35.45 -22.54
CA MET A 49 -17.03 -34.54 -23.31
C MET A 49 -17.43 -35.13 -24.66
N ASP A 50 -16.67 -36.11 -25.15
CA ASP A 50 -17.02 -36.99 -26.27
C ASP A 50 -18.03 -38.04 -25.76
N ASP A 51 -19.31 -37.68 -25.75
CA ASP A 51 -20.39 -38.51 -25.19
C ASP A 51 -20.66 -39.75 -26.06
N ASP A 52 -20.36 -39.66 -27.36
CA ASP A 52 -20.57 -40.73 -28.34
C ASP A 52 -19.34 -41.63 -28.53
N GLY A 53 -18.17 -41.22 -28.04
CA GLY A 53 -16.92 -41.97 -28.13
C GLY A 53 -16.36 -42.04 -29.54
N SER A 54 -16.70 -41.07 -30.39
CA SER A 54 -16.25 -41.02 -31.79
C SER A 54 -14.76 -40.72 -31.92
N GLY A 55 -14.12 -40.21 -30.86
CA GLY A 55 -12.76 -39.68 -30.89
C GLY A 55 -12.68 -38.28 -31.52
N THR A 56 -13.82 -37.63 -31.75
CA THR A 56 -13.96 -36.27 -32.28
C THR A 56 -15.03 -35.51 -31.50
N LEU A 57 -14.89 -34.19 -31.34
CA LEU A 57 -15.93 -33.37 -30.71
C LEU A 57 -16.83 -32.76 -31.78
N ASP A 58 -18.12 -33.05 -31.70
CA ASP A 58 -19.14 -32.41 -32.53
C ASP A 58 -19.38 -30.96 -32.07
N ARG A 59 -20.06 -30.18 -32.92
CA ARG A 59 -20.26 -28.74 -32.68
C ARG A 59 -20.94 -28.44 -31.33
N ASP A 60 -21.90 -29.27 -30.95
CA ASP A 60 -22.68 -29.10 -29.73
C ASP A 60 -21.85 -29.45 -28.48
N GLU A 61 -21.11 -30.57 -28.52
CA GLU A 61 -20.17 -30.96 -27.45
C GLU A 61 -19.06 -29.91 -27.28
N PHE A 62 -18.53 -29.38 -28.38
CA PHE A 62 -17.55 -28.30 -28.35
C PHE A 62 -18.12 -27.00 -27.74
N ALA A 63 -19.39 -26.68 -28.02
CA ALA A 63 -20.05 -25.50 -27.45
C ALA A 63 -20.18 -25.62 -25.93
N ASP A 64 -20.52 -26.81 -25.43
CA ASP A 64 -20.62 -27.09 -24.00
C ASP A 64 -19.25 -27.00 -23.31
N VAL A 65 -18.19 -27.52 -23.94
CA VAL A 65 -16.81 -27.36 -23.47
C VAL A 65 -16.43 -25.88 -23.37
N MET A 66 -16.69 -25.10 -24.42
CA MET A 66 -16.38 -23.67 -24.43
C MET A 66 -17.18 -22.89 -23.37
N ALA A 67 -18.44 -23.25 -23.12
CA ALA A 67 -19.25 -22.64 -22.07
C ALA A 67 -18.64 -22.86 -20.67
N VAL A 68 -18.18 -24.08 -20.37
CA VAL A 68 -17.54 -24.41 -19.09
C VAL A 68 -16.22 -23.66 -18.92
N LEU A 69 -15.36 -23.66 -19.95
CA LEU A 69 -14.08 -22.96 -19.93
C LEU A 69 -14.26 -21.44 -19.78
N CYS A 70 -15.17 -20.84 -20.55
CA CYS A 70 -15.46 -19.42 -20.47
C CYS A 70 -16.06 -19.05 -19.10
N GLY A 71 -16.91 -19.90 -18.53
CA GLY A 71 -17.49 -19.70 -17.20
C GLY A 71 -16.44 -19.58 -16.10
N GLN A 72 -15.39 -20.42 -16.14
CA GLN A 72 -14.31 -20.37 -15.16
C GLN A 72 -13.48 -19.08 -15.27
N VAL A 73 -13.16 -18.64 -16.49
CA VAL A 73 -12.42 -17.39 -16.72
C VAL A 73 -13.26 -16.18 -16.31
N MET A 74 -14.51 -16.12 -16.76
CA MET A 74 -15.44 -15.04 -16.43
C MET A 74 -15.67 -14.92 -14.93
N THR A 75 -15.82 -16.03 -14.21
CA THR A 75 -15.99 -16.01 -12.76
C THR A 75 -14.80 -15.37 -12.05
N ARG A 76 -13.57 -15.66 -12.47
CA ARG A 76 -12.36 -15.03 -11.89
C ARG A 76 -12.32 -13.54 -12.16
N VAL A 77 -12.62 -13.12 -13.39
CA VAL A 77 -12.67 -11.71 -13.77
C VAL A 77 -13.75 -11.00 -12.95
N VAL A 78 -14.98 -11.51 -12.93
CA VAL A 78 -16.09 -10.90 -12.18
C VAL A 78 -15.78 -10.82 -10.68
N LEU A 79 -15.22 -11.87 -10.08
CA LEU A 79 -14.81 -11.85 -8.66
C LEU A 79 -13.70 -10.83 -8.39
N GLN A 80 -12.73 -10.72 -9.29
CA GLN A 80 -11.65 -9.74 -9.16
C GLN A 80 -12.21 -8.32 -9.22
N TRP A 81 -13.01 -8.01 -10.24
CA TRP A 81 -13.60 -6.69 -10.40
C TRP A 81 -14.57 -6.35 -9.25
N SER A 82 -15.37 -7.30 -8.77
CA SER A 82 -16.28 -7.05 -7.64
C SER A 82 -15.53 -6.78 -6.34
N MET A 83 -14.47 -7.53 -6.05
CA MET A 83 -13.61 -7.29 -4.89
C MET A 83 -12.91 -5.93 -4.98
N THR A 84 -12.35 -5.57 -6.14
CA THR A 84 -11.72 -4.27 -6.32
C THR A 84 -12.72 -3.12 -6.16
N LEU A 85 -13.92 -3.24 -6.74
CA LEU A 85 -14.97 -2.23 -6.61
C LEU A 85 -15.49 -2.08 -5.17
N MET A 86 -15.41 -3.12 -4.33
CA MET A 86 -15.84 -3.04 -2.93
C MET A 86 -14.72 -2.52 -2.00
N ILE A 87 -13.47 -2.92 -2.27
CA ILE A 87 -12.32 -2.53 -1.43
C ILE A 87 -11.96 -1.06 -1.65
N VAL A 88 -12.05 -0.56 -2.88
CA VAL A 88 -11.63 0.82 -3.21
C VAL A 88 -12.44 1.88 -2.42
N PRO A 89 -13.78 1.84 -2.37
CA PRO A 89 -14.57 2.80 -1.58
C PRO A 89 -14.32 2.69 -0.08
N LEU A 90 -14.14 1.48 0.46
CA LEU A 90 -13.86 1.29 1.88
C LEU A 90 -12.51 1.89 2.27
N LEU A 91 -11.49 1.68 1.44
CA LEU A 91 -10.18 2.28 1.65
C LEU A 91 -10.25 3.81 1.52
N ALA A 92 -11.00 4.32 0.54
CA ALA A 92 -11.18 5.75 0.35
C ALA A 92 -11.87 6.40 1.57
N GLN A 93 -12.93 5.78 2.11
CA GLN A 93 -13.59 6.23 3.33
C GLN A 93 -12.65 6.23 4.53
N PHE A 94 -11.91 5.14 4.73
CA PHE A 94 -10.95 5.04 5.82
C PHE A 94 -9.88 6.14 5.75
N VAL A 95 -9.33 6.42 4.57
CA VAL A 95 -8.35 7.50 4.36
C VAL A 95 -9.00 8.86 4.62
N LEU A 96 -10.21 9.09 4.12
CA LEU A 96 -10.89 10.36 4.28
C LEU A 96 -11.24 10.64 5.75
N ASP A 97 -11.73 9.63 6.48
CA ASP A 97 -12.00 9.72 7.91
C ASP A 97 -10.72 9.99 8.71
N GLY A 98 -9.61 9.32 8.34
CA GLY A 98 -8.30 9.57 8.93
C GLY A 98 -7.80 10.99 8.71
N VAL A 99 -7.99 11.55 7.51
CA VAL A 99 -7.61 12.93 7.18
C VAL A 99 -8.49 13.94 7.93
N VAL A 100 -9.81 13.72 7.97
CA VAL A 100 -10.74 14.60 8.70
C VAL A 100 -10.42 14.60 10.19
N TRP A 101 -10.17 13.42 10.77
CA TRP A 101 -9.76 13.29 12.16
C TRP A 101 -8.44 14.03 12.41
N ALA A 102 -7.42 13.80 11.58
CA ALA A 102 -6.12 14.46 11.72
C ALA A 102 -6.22 15.98 11.60
N ASN A 103 -7.00 16.49 10.64
CA ASN A 103 -7.22 17.93 10.47
C ASN A 103 -7.93 18.53 11.68
N LYS A 104 -8.96 17.86 12.20
CA LYS A 104 -9.65 18.30 13.42
C LYS A 104 -8.70 18.32 14.61
N SER A 105 -7.89 17.28 14.81
CA SER A 105 -6.90 17.23 15.88
C SER A 105 -5.82 18.32 15.72
N ALA A 106 -5.40 18.60 14.49
CA ALA A 106 -4.46 19.69 14.22
C ALA A 106 -5.07 21.05 14.55
N LEU A 107 -6.34 21.30 14.18
CA LEU A 107 -7.04 22.54 14.51
C LEU A 107 -7.25 22.71 16.02
N GLU A 108 -7.64 21.65 16.73
CA GLU A 108 -7.77 21.68 18.20
C GLU A 108 -6.42 21.95 18.88
N PHE A 109 -5.36 21.34 18.37
CA PHE A 109 -4.00 21.59 18.83
C PHE A 109 -3.58 23.05 18.57
N TRP A 110 -3.83 23.57 17.36
CA TRP A 110 -3.55 24.97 17.03
C TRP A 110 -4.33 25.94 17.90
N ALA A 111 -5.61 25.67 18.18
CA ALA A 111 -6.41 26.50 19.08
C ALA A 111 -5.85 26.50 20.51
N GLN A 112 -5.31 25.38 20.99
CA GLN A 112 -4.59 25.34 22.27
C GLN A 112 -3.28 26.14 22.21
N VAL A 113 -2.54 26.05 21.11
CA VAL A 113 -1.30 26.80 20.92
C VAL A 113 -1.56 28.30 20.84
N ASP A 114 -2.59 28.77 20.15
CA ASP A 114 -2.96 30.19 20.09
C ASP A 114 -3.33 30.73 21.47
N ALA A 115 -4.06 29.95 22.27
CA ALA A 115 -4.35 30.31 23.66
C ALA A 115 -3.09 30.38 24.53
N VAL A 116 -2.12 29.49 24.28
CA VAL A 116 -0.80 29.54 24.93
C VAL A 116 0.04 30.70 24.41
N HIS A 117 -0.06 31.08 23.13
CA HIS A 117 0.69 32.19 22.57
C HIS A 117 0.25 33.52 23.18
N LEU A 118 -1.05 33.72 23.39
CA LEU A 118 -1.60 34.84 24.16
C LEU A 118 -1.09 34.89 25.61
N ALA A 119 -0.95 33.72 26.27
CA ALA A 119 -0.36 33.64 27.60
C ALA A 119 1.16 33.86 27.57
N TRP A 120 1.83 33.45 26.49
CA TRP A 120 3.25 33.61 26.28
C TRP A 120 3.62 35.06 26.05
N ASP A 121 2.83 35.83 25.29
CA ASP A 121 3.06 37.26 25.09
C ASP A 121 3.05 38.00 26.43
N HIS A 122 2.09 37.67 27.32
CA HIS A 122 2.07 38.20 28.69
C HIS A 122 3.30 37.79 29.52
N ILE A 123 3.80 36.56 29.37
CA ILE A 123 5.01 36.10 30.07
C ILE A 123 6.26 36.77 29.51
N VAL A 124 6.35 36.92 28.19
CA VAL A 124 7.46 37.59 27.51
C VAL A 124 7.51 39.05 27.91
N ASP A 125 6.37 39.74 28.01
CA ASP A 125 6.32 41.11 28.50
C ASP A 125 6.89 41.20 29.92
N ILE A 126 6.41 40.35 30.85
CA ILE A 126 6.90 40.30 32.24
C ILE A 126 8.39 39.95 32.32
N VAL A 127 8.84 38.97 31.52
CA VAL A 127 10.25 38.55 31.49
C VAL A 127 11.13 39.61 30.84
N SER A 128 10.63 40.34 29.84
CA SER A 128 11.35 41.44 29.20
C SER A 128 11.57 42.60 30.17
N GLU A 129 10.54 42.99 30.92
CA GLU A 129 10.65 44.01 31.98
C GLU A 129 11.65 43.59 33.06
N PHE A 130 11.60 42.31 33.50
CA PHE A 130 12.55 41.78 34.48
C PHE A 130 13.98 41.69 33.92
N ALA A 131 14.12 41.32 32.65
CA ALA A 131 15.40 41.17 31.98
C ALA A 131 16.07 42.51 31.67
N GLU A 132 15.30 43.58 31.42
CA GLU A 132 15.84 44.94 31.31
C GLU A 132 16.50 45.40 32.61
N GLU A 133 16.00 44.95 33.76
CA GLU A 133 16.53 45.32 35.07
C GLU A 133 17.76 44.50 35.49
N HIS A 134 17.83 43.21 35.10
CA HIS A 134 18.83 42.28 35.65
C HIS A 134 19.84 41.71 34.64
N VAL A 135 19.66 41.88 33.33
CA VAL A 135 20.52 41.25 32.32
C VAL A 135 21.64 42.20 31.83
N PRO A 136 22.91 41.78 31.84
CA PRO A 136 24.01 42.59 31.31
C PRO A 136 23.84 42.87 29.81
N SER A 137 24.18 44.09 29.39
CA SER A 137 23.98 44.60 28.02
C SER A 137 24.59 43.76 26.88
N MET A 138 25.49 42.82 27.17
CA MET A 138 26.03 41.89 26.18
C MET A 138 25.03 40.81 25.74
N LEU A 139 24.23 40.28 26.68
CA LEU A 139 23.25 39.24 26.37
C LEU A 139 22.07 39.80 25.57
N TRP A 140 21.67 41.04 25.85
CA TRP A 140 20.66 41.74 25.06
C TRP A 140 21.05 41.89 23.59
N LYS A 141 22.32 42.21 23.30
CA LYS A 141 22.80 42.27 21.91
C LYS A 141 22.75 40.92 21.20
N ALA A 142 23.08 39.83 21.90
CA ALA A 142 23.01 38.49 21.33
C ALA A 142 21.54 38.05 21.08
N TRP A 143 20.64 38.43 21.98
CA TRP A 143 19.20 38.20 21.83
C TRP A 143 18.61 38.98 20.66
N ASP A 144 18.92 40.27 20.53
CA ASP A 144 18.49 41.10 19.40
C ASP A 144 18.95 40.54 18.07
N GLU A 145 20.22 40.10 17.98
CA GLU A 145 20.76 39.50 16.77
C GLU A 145 19.99 38.20 16.41
N ALA A 146 19.71 37.36 17.42
CA ALA A 146 18.93 36.13 17.24
C ALA A 146 17.48 36.40 16.80
N CYS A 147 16.81 37.38 17.43
CA CYS A 147 15.48 37.84 17.02
C CYS A 147 15.49 38.41 15.59
N ARG A 148 16.55 39.13 15.20
CA ARG A 148 16.72 39.62 13.83
C ARG A 148 16.79 38.48 12.83
N TYR A 149 17.54 37.42 13.13
CA TYR A 149 17.57 36.22 12.29
C TYR A 149 16.22 35.50 12.25
N TRP A 150 15.49 35.47 13.37
CA TRP A 150 14.14 34.88 13.41
C TRP A 150 13.13 35.63 12.54
N THR A 151 13.12 36.96 12.61
CA THR A 151 12.24 37.80 11.77
C THR A 151 12.59 37.81 10.28
N MET A 152 13.81 37.39 9.90
CA MET A 152 14.19 37.20 8.50
C MET A 152 13.57 35.94 7.87
N VAL A 153 13.01 35.03 8.68
CA VAL A 153 12.32 33.86 8.16
C VAL A 153 10.95 34.31 7.60
N PRO A 154 10.67 34.10 6.29
CA PRO A 154 9.39 34.50 5.71
C PRO A 154 8.24 33.75 6.39
N GLU A 155 7.14 34.45 6.69
CA GLU A 155 5.94 33.84 7.31
C GLU A 155 5.43 32.64 6.49
N SER A 156 5.56 32.70 5.16
CA SER A 156 5.20 31.60 4.26
C SER A 156 5.97 30.30 4.54
N VAL A 157 7.18 30.36 5.11
CA VAL A 157 7.96 29.17 5.49
C VAL A 157 7.46 28.60 6.80
N LEU A 158 7.11 29.46 7.76
CA LEU A 158 6.60 29.06 9.07
C LEU A 158 5.20 28.45 8.96
N GLU A 159 4.34 28.96 8.08
CA GLU A 159 3.01 28.39 7.82
C GLU A 159 3.08 26.97 7.23
N VAL A 160 4.10 26.69 6.41
CA VAL A 160 4.28 25.40 5.72
C VAL A 160 5.06 24.39 6.58
N LEU A 161 5.79 24.85 7.59
CA LEU A 161 6.57 24.03 8.52
C LEU A 161 5.74 22.94 9.25
N PRO A 162 4.57 23.23 9.85
CA PRO A 162 3.77 22.19 10.51
C PRO A 162 3.22 21.18 9.50
N LEU A 163 2.84 21.62 8.29
CA LEU A 163 2.35 20.72 7.24
C LEU A 163 3.46 19.78 6.75
N THR A 164 4.67 20.30 6.59
CA THR A 164 5.83 19.50 6.18
C THR A 164 6.27 18.54 7.27
N LEU A 165 6.26 18.94 8.53
CA LEU A 165 6.48 18.04 9.67
C LEU A 165 5.42 16.94 9.73
N LEU A 166 4.15 17.29 9.59
CA LEU A 166 3.04 16.34 9.57
C LEU A 166 3.18 15.36 8.40
N SER A 167 3.52 15.85 7.21
CA SER A 167 3.79 15.03 6.04
C SER A 167 4.98 14.09 6.26
N CYS A 168 6.05 14.56 6.90
CA CYS A 168 7.20 13.74 7.26
C CYS A 168 6.85 12.66 8.30
N VAL A 169 6.00 12.97 9.28
CA VAL A 169 5.53 12.00 10.28
C VAL A 169 4.61 10.96 9.64
N LEU A 170 3.67 11.37 8.78
CA LEU A 170 2.79 10.47 8.06
C LEU A 170 3.59 9.55 7.12
N GLY A 171 4.54 10.10 6.35
CA GLY A 171 5.40 9.31 5.47
C GLY A 171 6.37 8.40 6.22
N GLY A 172 6.94 8.88 7.33
CA GLY A 172 7.98 8.17 8.07
C GLY A 172 7.46 7.13 9.06
N ILE A 173 6.26 7.32 9.63
CA ILE A 173 5.75 6.47 10.70
C ILE A 173 4.47 5.74 10.25
N ALA A 174 3.51 6.45 9.66
CA ALA A 174 2.22 5.84 9.33
C ALA A 174 2.31 4.83 8.18
N VAL A 175 3.10 5.14 7.15
CA VAL A 175 3.28 4.24 5.99
C VAL A 175 3.97 2.91 6.39
N PRO A 176 5.12 2.91 7.11
CA PRO A 176 5.72 1.67 7.57
C PRO A 176 4.81 0.89 8.52
N TYR A 177 4.11 1.57 9.44
CA TYR A 177 3.19 0.91 10.37
C TYR A 177 2.04 0.19 9.65
N MET A 178 1.43 0.83 8.65
CA MET A 178 0.38 0.21 7.84
C MET A 178 0.89 -1.01 7.05
N LEU A 179 2.09 -0.92 6.48
CA LEU A 179 2.70 -2.05 5.78
C LEU A 179 2.92 -3.25 6.71
N PHE A 180 3.42 -3.02 7.93
CA PHE A 180 3.58 -4.09 8.93
C PHE A 180 2.24 -4.73 9.32
N LYS A 181 1.20 -3.92 9.55
CA LYS A 181 -0.15 -4.41 9.88
C LYS A 181 -0.76 -5.29 8.80
N ILE A 182 -0.55 -4.92 7.54
CA ILE A 182 -1.01 -5.70 6.38
C ILE A 182 -0.27 -7.04 6.33
N ASP A 183 1.05 -7.03 6.56
CA ASP A 183 1.87 -8.25 6.51
C ASP A 183 1.50 -9.24 7.63
N ASP A 184 1.27 -8.74 8.85
CA ASP A 184 0.76 -9.51 9.98
C ASP A 184 -0.60 -10.15 9.69
N PHE A 185 -1.50 -9.40 9.04
CA PHE A 185 -2.81 -9.90 8.65
C PHE A 185 -2.70 -11.06 7.65
N PHE A 186 -1.80 -10.95 6.66
CA PHE A 186 -1.56 -12.03 5.70
C PHE A 186 -0.93 -13.26 6.35
N HIS A 187 0.00 -13.08 7.28
CA HIS A 187 0.59 -14.19 8.05
C HIS A 187 -0.48 -14.92 8.88
N GLY A 188 -1.35 -14.18 9.57
CA GLY A 188 -2.45 -14.77 10.34
C GLY A 188 -3.45 -15.56 9.49
N MET A 189 -3.71 -15.14 8.25
CA MET A 189 -4.55 -15.92 7.32
C MET A 189 -3.84 -17.17 6.80
N ALA A 190 -2.52 -17.11 6.58
CA ALA A 190 -1.74 -18.26 6.12
C ALA A 190 -1.70 -19.39 7.17
N ASP A 191 -1.51 -19.03 8.45
CA ASP A 191 -1.47 -20.00 9.55
C ASP A 191 -2.82 -20.70 9.76
N LYS A 192 -3.93 -19.94 9.72
CA LYS A 192 -5.28 -20.52 9.81
C LYS A 192 -5.56 -21.56 8.73
N LYS A 193 -5.04 -21.37 7.50
CA LYS A 193 -5.15 -22.36 6.42
C LYS A 193 -4.33 -23.62 6.70
N ARG A 194 -3.15 -23.50 7.31
CA ARG A 194 -2.27 -24.63 7.63
C ARG A 194 -2.86 -25.51 8.73
N ASP A 195 -3.43 -24.89 9.75
CA ASP A 195 -4.07 -25.61 10.87
C ASP A 195 -5.39 -26.27 10.46
N GLY A 196 -6.14 -25.66 9.54
CA GLY A 196 -7.33 -26.26 8.93
C GLY A 196 -7.04 -27.54 8.14
N LYS A 197 -5.84 -27.68 7.56
CA LYS A 197 -5.41 -28.90 6.88
C LYS A 197 -5.00 -30.01 7.85
N LYS A 198 -4.30 -29.68 8.94
CA LYS A 198 -3.87 -30.67 9.96
C LYS A 198 -5.03 -31.34 10.69
N LYS A 199 -6.18 -30.67 10.85
CA LYS A 199 -7.37 -31.27 11.47
C LYS A 199 -8.15 -32.23 10.56
N LYS A 200 -7.82 -32.27 9.26
CA LYS A 200 -8.49 -33.11 8.26
C LYS A 200 -7.66 -34.32 7.81
N ALA A 201 -6.42 -34.42 8.28
CA ALA A 201 -5.52 -35.54 8.06
C ALA A 201 -5.42 -36.35 9.36
#